data_AF-A0A942SH63-F1
#
_entry.id   AF-A0A942SH63-F1
#
_cell.length_a   1.000
_cell.length_b   1.000
_cell.length_c   1.000
_cell.angle_alpha   90.00
_cell.angle_beta   90.00
_cell.angle_gamma   90.00
#
_symmetry.space_group_name_H-M   'P 1'
#
loop_
_entity.id
_entity.type
_entity.pdbx_description
1 polymer ?
#
loop_
_entity_poly.entity_id
_entity_poly.type
_entity_poly.pdbx_seq_one_letter_code
_entity_poly.pdbx_strand_id
1 'polypeptide(L)'
;MDGFGNELANILTGNAAANYLFGGLGADTLNGAGGNDILQGGDDIDTLSDTAGKNLLDGGAGADILTGGTGNDLLIGGIGNDTLTTGTGADVILFNKGDGKDTVKASTGADNTLSLGGGIQYADLAFRKSGNNLILDTGNSENITLQNWYAATTNHSVLTLQVIADAMAGFDAASSDPLLNQKVQTFDFAALATRFDAALAATPTLTSWSLSNALLDAHLAGSDSAALGGDLAYQYGKAGSLGGIAVTAAQNVIAGTAFGTQAQTLQPLAGLQEGMVKLAA
;
A
#
# COMPACT_ATOMS: atom_id res chain seq x y z
N MET A 1 6.79 7.62 -22.63
CA MET A 1 5.67 7.60 -23.59
C MET A 1 4.46 7.59 -22.71
N ASP A 2 3.56 8.55 -22.90
CA ASP A 2 2.39 8.66 -22.04
C ASP A 2 1.16 8.22 -22.84
N GLY A 3 0.23 7.57 -22.16
CA GLY A 3 -0.97 6.98 -22.77
C GLY A 3 -2.19 7.30 -21.94
N PHE A 4 -3.25 7.76 -22.59
CA PHE A 4 -4.52 8.10 -21.95
C PHE A 4 -5.63 7.35 -22.68
N GLY A 5 -6.40 6.56 -21.93
CA GLY A 5 -7.58 5.89 -22.44
C GLY A 5 -8.78 6.82 -22.56
N ASN A 6 -9.94 6.21 -22.79
CA ASN A 6 -11.23 6.86 -22.98
C ASN A 6 -12.30 6.15 -22.16
N GLU A 7 -13.57 6.16 -22.59
CA GLU A 7 -14.67 5.54 -21.83
C GLU A 7 -14.87 4.04 -22.12
N LEU A 8 -14.00 3.45 -22.93
CA LEU A 8 -14.07 2.06 -23.36
C LEU A 8 -12.88 1.29 -22.81
N ALA A 9 -13.02 -0.03 -22.73
CA ALA A 9 -11.89 -0.93 -22.49
C ALA A 9 -10.73 -0.68 -23.48
N ASN A 10 -9.58 -0.29 -22.96
CA ASN A 10 -8.38 0.09 -23.67
C ASN A 10 -7.22 -0.84 -23.33
N ILE A 11 -6.25 -0.88 -24.25
CA ILE A 11 -4.98 -1.58 -24.05
C ILE A 11 -3.89 -0.53 -24.21
N LEU A 12 -3.22 -0.20 -23.11
CA LEU A 12 -2.14 0.76 -23.08
C LEU A 12 -0.83 0.00 -22.79
N THR A 13 0.15 0.14 -23.68
CA THR A 13 1.46 -0.48 -23.51
C THR A 13 2.56 0.58 -23.55
N GLY A 14 3.36 0.59 -22.49
CA GLY A 14 4.55 1.39 -22.32
C GLY A 14 5.74 0.88 -23.13
N ASN A 15 6.93 1.32 -22.75
CA ASN A 15 8.20 0.90 -23.33
C ASN A 15 9.25 0.76 -22.21
N ALA A 16 10.53 0.85 -22.53
CA ALA A 16 11.62 0.64 -21.56
C ALA A 16 12.02 1.93 -20.78
N ALA A 17 11.29 3.02 -20.96
CA ALA A 17 11.50 4.29 -20.26
C ALA A 17 10.32 4.58 -19.35
N ALA A 18 10.49 5.47 -18.38
CA ALA A 18 9.39 5.93 -17.51
C ALA A 18 8.18 6.43 -18.31
N ASN A 19 7.00 5.91 -18.01
CA ASN A 19 5.74 6.16 -18.68
C ASN A 19 4.66 6.55 -17.66
N TYR A 20 3.74 7.40 -18.10
CA TYR A 20 2.48 7.61 -17.41
C TYR A 20 1.33 7.07 -18.26
N LEU A 21 0.69 6.00 -17.80
CA LEU A 21 -0.47 5.40 -18.44
C LEU A 21 -1.70 5.59 -17.54
N PHE A 22 -2.78 6.13 -18.08
CA PHE A 22 -4.07 6.28 -17.40
C PHE A 22 -5.18 5.66 -18.24
N GLY A 23 -5.92 4.69 -17.69
CA GLY A 23 -7.03 4.00 -18.33
C GLY A 23 -8.25 4.89 -18.49
N GLY A 24 -8.82 5.36 -17.38
CA GLY A 24 -9.97 6.25 -17.38
C GLY A 24 -11.23 5.53 -16.91
N LEU A 25 -12.20 5.35 -17.80
CA LEU A 25 -13.39 4.54 -17.50
C LEU A 25 -13.35 3.27 -18.36
N GLY A 26 -14.04 2.23 -17.89
CA GLY A 26 -14.11 0.97 -18.59
C GLY A 26 -12.96 0.04 -18.21
N ALA A 27 -13.16 -1.26 -18.43
CA ALA A 27 -12.21 -2.28 -17.99
C ALA A 27 -10.93 -2.27 -18.85
N ASP A 28 -9.87 -1.67 -18.35
CA ASP A 28 -8.63 -1.40 -19.06
C ASP A 28 -7.53 -2.43 -18.77
N THR A 29 -6.60 -2.55 -19.71
CA THR A 29 -5.37 -3.33 -19.56
C THR A 29 -4.16 -2.44 -19.78
N LEU A 30 -3.42 -2.20 -18.71
CA LEU A 30 -2.21 -1.37 -18.70
C LEU A 30 -0.98 -2.25 -18.50
N ASN A 31 0.03 -2.05 -19.35
CA ASN A 31 1.33 -2.70 -19.24
C ASN A 31 2.43 -1.64 -19.34
N GLY A 32 3.11 -1.34 -18.23
CA GLY A 32 4.21 -0.35 -18.21
C GLY A 32 5.48 -0.81 -18.94
N ALA A 33 5.62 -2.11 -19.14
CA ALA A 33 6.79 -2.79 -19.65
C ALA A 33 7.98 -2.65 -18.71
N GLY A 34 8.89 -1.69 -18.89
CA GLY A 34 9.98 -1.53 -17.95
C GLY A 34 10.46 -0.10 -17.85
N GLY A 35 11.14 0.21 -16.76
CA GLY A 35 11.38 1.60 -16.40
C GLY A 35 10.63 1.90 -15.11
N ASN A 36 10.60 3.15 -14.70
CA ASN A 36 9.84 3.52 -13.50
C ASN A 36 8.53 4.11 -14.00
N ASP A 37 7.47 3.34 -13.96
CA ASP A 37 6.20 3.65 -14.58
C ASP A 37 5.14 4.05 -13.56
N ILE A 38 4.19 4.84 -14.01
CA ILE A 38 3.00 5.24 -13.25
C ILE A 38 1.80 4.74 -14.04
N LEU A 39 1.11 3.74 -13.50
CA LEU A 39 -0.07 3.13 -14.08
C LEU A 39 -1.27 3.44 -13.20
N GLN A 40 -2.28 4.12 -13.76
CA GLN A 40 -3.56 4.38 -13.12
C GLN A 40 -4.68 3.72 -13.94
N GLY A 41 -5.41 2.78 -13.34
CA GLY A 41 -6.56 2.11 -13.97
C GLY A 41 -7.70 3.10 -14.18
N GLY A 42 -8.29 3.56 -13.07
CA GLY A 42 -9.38 4.52 -13.08
C GLY A 42 -10.63 3.89 -12.48
N ASP A 43 -11.77 4.05 -13.13
CA ASP A 43 -13.01 3.39 -12.72
C ASP A 43 -13.19 2.07 -13.49
N ASP A 44 -13.99 1.16 -12.93
CA ASP A 44 -14.28 -0.20 -13.44
C ASP A 44 -13.15 -1.20 -13.13
N ILE A 45 -13.18 -2.39 -13.77
CA ILE A 45 -12.28 -3.49 -13.41
C ILE A 45 -11.05 -3.48 -14.31
N ASP A 46 -9.91 -3.13 -13.73
CA ASP A 46 -8.68 -2.94 -14.47
C ASP A 46 -7.65 -4.04 -14.22
N THR A 47 -6.77 -4.22 -15.21
CA THR A 47 -5.59 -5.08 -15.10
C THR A 47 -4.33 -4.26 -15.36
N LEU A 48 -3.54 -4.07 -14.31
CA LEU A 48 -2.28 -3.32 -14.34
C LEU A 48 -1.11 -4.28 -14.17
N SER A 49 -0.10 -4.15 -15.01
CA SER A 49 1.11 -4.97 -14.94
C SER A 49 2.36 -4.20 -15.27
N ASP A 50 3.43 -4.51 -14.56
CA ASP A 50 4.79 -4.09 -14.89
C ASP A 50 5.76 -5.28 -14.82
N THR A 51 6.98 -5.11 -15.36
CA THR A 51 8.01 -6.16 -15.33
C THR A 51 9.28 -5.75 -14.59
N ALA A 52 9.64 -4.46 -14.56
CA ALA A 52 10.89 -4.02 -13.96
C ALA A 52 10.95 -2.53 -13.71
N GLY A 53 11.49 -2.15 -12.55
CA GLY A 53 11.76 -0.77 -12.15
C GLY A 53 11.10 -0.47 -10.81
N LYS A 54 10.95 0.81 -10.50
CA LYS A 54 10.24 1.25 -9.29
C LYS A 54 8.97 1.95 -9.75
N ASN A 55 7.85 1.28 -9.62
CA ASN A 55 6.60 1.68 -10.26
C ASN A 55 5.56 2.16 -9.25
N LEU A 56 4.57 2.89 -9.74
CA LEU A 56 3.30 3.13 -9.06
C LEU A 56 2.20 2.42 -9.86
N LEU A 57 1.50 1.49 -9.22
CA LEU A 57 0.32 0.84 -9.75
C LEU A 57 -0.86 1.22 -8.86
N ASP A 58 -1.84 1.90 -9.44
CA ASP A 58 -3.05 2.41 -8.78
C ASP A 58 -4.27 1.90 -9.55
N GLY A 59 -5.01 0.95 -8.98
CA GLY A 59 -6.20 0.35 -9.61
C GLY A 59 -7.31 1.38 -9.80
N GLY A 60 -7.60 2.13 -8.74
CA GLY A 60 -8.64 3.14 -8.71
C GLY A 60 -9.92 2.57 -8.09
N ALA A 61 -11.07 2.72 -8.73
CA ALA A 61 -12.34 2.19 -8.25
C ALA A 61 -12.75 0.97 -9.06
N GLY A 62 -12.78 -0.21 -8.46
CA GLY A 62 -12.83 -1.41 -9.27
C GLY A 62 -12.81 -2.70 -8.50
N ALA A 63 -12.43 -3.77 -9.16
CA ALA A 63 -12.03 -5.02 -8.50
C ALA A 63 -10.81 -5.51 -9.25
N ASP A 64 -9.70 -4.86 -8.98
CA ASP A 64 -8.59 -4.73 -9.91
C ASP A 64 -7.55 -5.82 -9.71
N ILE A 65 -6.77 -6.04 -10.76
CA ILE A 65 -5.65 -6.99 -10.74
C ILE A 65 -4.37 -6.22 -10.98
N LEU A 66 -3.56 -6.09 -9.94
CA LEU A 66 -2.27 -5.41 -9.99
C LEU A 66 -1.14 -6.44 -9.89
N THR A 67 -0.22 -6.38 -10.85
CA THR A 67 0.99 -7.21 -10.87
C THR A 67 2.23 -6.33 -11.00
N GLY A 68 2.91 -6.13 -9.87
CA GLY A 68 4.24 -5.53 -9.81
C GLY A 68 5.31 -6.44 -10.42
N GLY A 69 6.49 -5.86 -10.60
CA GLY A 69 7.58 -6.46 -11.34
C GLY A 69 8.79 -6.78 -10.46
N THR A 70 9.97 -6.56 -11.04
CA THR A 70 11.22 -6.49 -10.27
C THR A 70 11.47 -5.07 -9.82
N GLY A 71 12.03 -4.88 -8.64
CA GLY A 71 12.28 -3.56 -8.07
C GLY A 71 11.25 -3.22 -7.00
N ASN A 72 11.30 -2.02 -6.46
CA ASN A 72 10.46 -1.65 -5.33
C ASN A 72 9.26 -0.89 -5.88
N ASP A 73 8.07 -1.46 -5.76
CA ASP A 73 6.84 -0.90 -6.31
C ASP A 73 5.95 -0.28 -5.23
N LEU A 74 5.14 0.73 -5.59
CA LEU A 74 4.01 1.23 -4.82
C LEU A 74 2.73 0.62 -5.40
N LEU A 75 1.98 -0.13 -4.61
CA LEU A 75 0.72 -0.73 -5.05
C LEU A 75 -0.45 -0.18 -4.25
N ILE A 76 -1.47 0.28 -4.97
CA ILE A 76 -2.72 0.81 -4.45
C ILE A 76 -3.84 0.04 -5.17
N GLY A 77 -4.58 -0.81 -4.44
CA GLY A 77 -5.79 -1.43 -5.00
C GLY A 77 -6.81 -0.36 -5.31
N GLY A 78 -7.11 0.44 -4.28
CA GLY A 78 -8.05 1.54 -4.35
C GLY A 78 -9.40 1.11 -3.77
N ILE A 79 -10.51 1.62 -4.29
CA ILE A 79 -11.83 1.26 -3.80
C ILE A 79 -12.27 -0.05 -4.46
N GLY A 80 -12.41 -1.12 -3.68
CA GLY A 80 -13.02 -2.35 -4.16
C GLY A 80 -12.53 -3.61 -3.49
N ASN A 81 -12.38 -4.69 -4.25
CA ASN A 81 -11.81 -5.92 -3.69
C ASN A 81 -10.72 -6.40 -4.64
N ASP A 82 -9.50 -5.97 -4.36
CA ASP A 82 -8.43 -6.02 -5.34
C ASP A 82 -7.52 -7.23 -5.12
N THR A 83 -6.83 -7.63 -6.17
CA THR A 83 -5.84 -8.71 -6.14
C THR A 83 -4.47 -8.18 -6.54
N LEU A 84 -3.56 -8.16 -5.57
CA LEU A 84 -2.23 -7.59 -5.70
C LEU A 84 -1.18 -8.70 -5.73
N THR A 85 -0.26 -8.63 -6.68
CA THR A 85 0.97 -9.44 -6.72
C THR A 85 2.13 -8.47 -6.71
N THR A 86 2.92 -8.42 -5.62
CA THR A 86 3.94 -7.37 -5.49
C THR A 86 5.17 -7.61 -6.37
N GLY A 87 5.49 -8.87 -6.68
CA GLY A 87 6.70 -9.22 -7.43
C GLY A 87 7.90 -9.41 -6.51
N THR A 88 9.05 -8.85 -6.87
CA THR A 88 10.27 -8.93 -6.07
C THR A 88 10.84 -7.55 -5.78
N GLY A 89 11.13 -7.28 -4.52
CA GLY A 89 11.68 -6.02 -4.06
C GLY A 89 11.20 -5.75 -2.64
N ALA A 90 11.48 -4.55 -2.16
CA ALA A 90 10.87 -4.02 -0.95
C ALA A 90 9.68 -3.15 -1.37
N ASP A 91 8.53 -3.77 -1.57
CA ASP A 91 7.32 -3.12 -2.09
C ASP A 91 6.55 -2.40 -0.98
N VAL A 92 5.79 -1.39 -1.34
CA VAL A 92 4.93 -0.64 -0.44
C VAL A 92 3.49 -0.79 -0.90
N ILE A 93 2.69 -1.49 -0.09
CA ILE A 93 1.27 -1.75 -0.33
C ILE A 93 0.49 -0.73 0.49
N LEU A 94 -0.33 0.09 -0.17
CA LEU A 94 -1.16 1.08 0.51
C LEU A 94 -2.58 0.56 0.68
N PHE A 95 -3.17 0.82 1.84
CA PHE A 95 -4.56 0.49 2.11
C PHE A 95 -5.17 1.49 3.08
N ASN A 96 -6.31 2.06 2.71
CA ASN A 96 -7.06 3.00 3.50
C ASN A 96 -8.39 2.42 3.96
N LYS A 97 -8.98 3.09 4.95
CA LYS A 97 -10.39 2.88 5.28
C LYS A 97 -11.26 3.19 4.07
N GLY A 98 -12.12 2.26 3.68
CA GLY A 98 -12.97 2.37 2.49
C GLY A 98 -12.45 1.62 1.27
N ASP A 99 -11.20 1.13 1.29
CA ASP A 99 -10.59 0.43 0.15
C ASP A 99 -11.20 -0.96 -0.05
N GLY A 100 -11.82 -1.55 0.99
CA GLY A 100 -12.62 -2.76 0.86
C GLY A 100 -11.91 -4.05 1.32
N LYS A 101 -11.81 -5.07 0.46
CA LYS A 101 -11.24 -6.39 0.84
C LYS A 101 -10.21 -6.89 -0.15
N ASP A 102 -8.97 -6.57 0.14
CA ASP A 102 -7.87 -6.87 -0.78
C ASP A 102 -7.21 -8.19 -0.47
N THR A 103 -6.68 -8.81 -1.53
CA THR A 103 -5.86 -10.02 -1.44
C THR A 103 -4.48 -9.73 -2.00
N VAL A 104 -3.48 -9.79 -1.12
CA VAL A 104 -2.07 -9.79 -1.51
C VAL A 104 -1.64 -11.23 -1.68
N LYS A 105 -1.30 -11.61 -2.91
CA LYS A 105 -0.77 -12.93 -3.23
C LYS A 105 0.62 -13.10 -2.63
N ALA A 106 0.94 -14.33 -2.22
CA ALA A 106 2.28 -14.67 -1.79
C ALA A 106 3.31 -14.31 -2.88
N SER A 107 4.32 -13.54 -2.50
CA SER A 107 5.45 -13.16 -3.34
C SER A 107 6.76 -13.59 -2.66
N THR A 108 7.86 -13.58 -3.42
CA THR A 108 9.17 -14.05 -2.93
C THR A 108 10.10 -12.91 -2.47
N GLY A 109 9.58 -11.67 -2.39
CA GLY A 109 10.24 -10.53 -1.73
C GLY A 109 9.87 -10.51 -0.25
N ALA A 110 10.86 -10.54 0.63
CA ALA A 110 10.63 -10.68 2.07
C ALA A 110 10.60 -9.34 2.81
N ASP A 111 10.51 -8.20 2.12
CA ASP A 111 10.81 -6.89 2.70
C ASP A 111 9.66 -5.87 2.53
N ASN A 112 8.42 -6.35 2.30
CA ASN A 112 7.31 -5.48 1.97
C ASN A 112 6.82 -4.70 3.20
N THR A 113 6.34 -3.49 2.92
CA THR A 113 5.65 -2.62 3.86
C THR A 113 4.17 -2.59 3.52
N LEU A 114 3.32 -2.86 4.50
CA LEU A 114 1.91 -2.54 4.44
C LEU A 114 1.69 -1.19 5.13
N SER A 115 1.22 -0.19 4.39
CA SER A 115 0.99 1.17 4.90
C SER A 115 -0.50 1.48 4.98
N LEU A 116 -1.00 1.65 6.20
CA LEU A 116 -2.39 1.94 6.49
C LEU A 116 -2.65 3.45 6.63
N GLY A 117 -3.81 3.89 6.16
CA GLY A 117 -4.28 5.28 6.30
C GLY A 117 -5.81 5.40 6.30
N GLY A 118 -6.33 6.52 5.81
CA GLY A 118 -7.78 6.80 5.72
C GLY A 118 -8.48 6.89 7.08
N GLY A 119 -7.73 7.06 8.17
CA GLY A 119 -8.26 7.12 9.53
C GLY A 119 -8.64 5.75 10.12
N ILE A 120 -8.06 4.64 9.64
CA ILE A 120 -8.08 3.34 10.34
C ILE A 120 -7.58 3.53 11.78
N GLN A 121 -8.34 3.07 12.78
CA GLN A 121 -7.94 3.18 14.19
C GLN A 121 -7.19 1.94 14.67
N TYR A 122 -6.25 2.09 15.61
CA TYR A 122 -5.58 0.94 16.24
C TYR A 122 -6.53 -0.05 16.95
N ALA A 123 -7.69 0.44 17.39
CA ALA A 123 -8.72 -0.40 18.00
C ALA A 123 -9.43 -1.31 16.99
N ASP A 124 -9.39 -0.96 15.70
CA ASP A 124 -10.02 -1.71 14.61
C ASP A 124 -9.12 -2.84 14.10
N LEU A 125 -7.83 -2.80 14.42
CA LEU A 125 -6.84 -3.76 13.93
C LEU A 125 -6.93 -5.09 14.67
N ALA A 126 -7.18 -6.16 13.91
CA ALA A 126 -7.16 -7.52 14.43
C ALA A 126 -6.59 -8.50 13.42
N PHE A 127 -5.85 -9.51 13.89
CA PHE A 127 -5.46 -10.66 13.08
C PHE A 127 -6.46 -11.79 13.22
N ARG A 128 -6.66 -12.50 12.12
CA ARG A 128 -7.31 -13.79 12.09
C ARG A 128 -6.68 -14.71 11.06
N LYS A 129 -6.82 -16.01 11.29
CA LYS A 129 -6.39 -17.04 10.36
C LYS A 129 -7.61 -17.64 9.65
N SER A 130 -7.53 -17.79 8.34
CA SER A 130 -8.54 -18.51 7.56
C SER A 130 -7.86 -19.45 6.57
N GLY A 131 -7.98 -20.75 6.79
CA GLY A 131 -7.21 -21.75 6.03
C GLY A 131 -5.70 -21.48 6.12
N ASN A 132 -5.05 -21.25 4.98
CA ASN A 132 -3.63 -20.90 4.90
C ASN A 132 -3.34 -19.39 4.89
N ASN A 133 -4.36 -18.54 5.05
CA ASN A 133 -4.21 -17.09 4.95
C ASN A 133 -4.07 -16.45 6.34
N LEU A 134 -3.23 -15.44 6.43
CA LEU A 134 -3.25 -14.45 7.52
C LEU A 134 -4.07 -13.26 7.02
N ILE A 135 -4.97 -12.76 7.87
CA ILE A 135 -5.86 -11.66 7.50
C ILE A 135 -5.75 -10.59 8.57
N LEU A 136 -5.48 -9.36 8.13
CA LEU A 136 -5.56 -8.16 8.94
C LEU A 136 -6.92 -7.51 8.70
N ASP A 137 -7.80 -7.60 9.69
CA ASP A 137 -9.03 -6.81 9.71
C ASP A 137 -8.69 -5.36 10.09
N THR A 138 -9.31 -4.40 9.40
CA THR A 138 -9.05 -2.96 9.54
C THR A 138 -10.27 -2.16 10.03
N GLY A 139 -11.31 -2.88 10.48
CA GLY A 139 -12.62 -2.32 10.83
C GLY A 139 -13.58 -2.32 9.65
N ASN A 140 -14.81 -1.82 9.85
CA ASN A 140 -15.83 -1.65 8.79
C ASN A 140 -16.14 -2.89 7.91
N SER A 141 -15.84 -4.11 8.37
CA SER A 141 -15.85 -5.34 7.55
C SER A 141 -14.86 -5.33 6.37
N GLU A 142 -13.83 -4.50 6.44
CA GLU A 142 -12.71 -4.38 5.51
C GLU A 142 -11.51 -5.15 6.05
N ASN A 143 -10.68 -5.65 5.15
CA ASN A 143 -9.49 -6.43 5.52
C ASN A 143 -8.50 -6.55 4.37
N ILE A 144 -7.27 -6.88 4.74
CA ILE A 144 -6.24 -7.28 3.80
C ILE A 144 -5.90 -8.74 4.08
N THR A 145 -6.07 -9.58 3.08
CA THR A 145 -5.75 -11.00 3.10
C THR A 145 -4.35 -11.21 2.55
N LEU A 146 -3.42 -11.65 3.39
CA LEU A 146 -2.12 -12.16 2.98
C LEU A 146 -2.28 -13.64 2.63
N GLN A 147 -2.41 -13.90 1.32
CA GLN A 147 -2.76 -15.22 0.81
C GLN A 147 -1.62 -16.22 1.04
N ASN A 148 -1.97 -17.43 1.47
CA ASN A 148 -1.02 -18.52 1.67
C ASN A 148 0.12 -18.24 2.67
N TRP A 149 -0.04 -17.25 3.56
CA TRP A 149 0.90 -16.95 4.64
C TRP A 149 1.41 -18.22 5.36
N TYR A 150 0.49 -19.11 5.76
CA TYR A 150 0.80 -20.32 6.50
C TYR A 150 1.19 -21.53 5.62
N ALA A 151 1.26 -21.38 4.30
CA ALA A 151 1.63 -22.47 3.40
C ALA A 151 3.15 -22.68 3.33
N ALA A 152 3.95 -21.61 3.47
CA ALA A 152 5.40 -21.65 3.49
C ALA A 152 5.96 -20.37 4.13
N THR A 153 7.07 -20.46 4.86
CA THR A 153 7.72 -19.30 5.49
C THR A 153 8.22 -18.26 4.49
N THR A 154 8.46 -18.67 3.24
CA THR A 154 8.81 -17.76 2.13
C THR A 154 7.65 -16.85 1.71
N ASN A 155 6.43 -17.15 2.13
CA ASN A 155 5.24 -16.35 1.84
C ASN A 155 5.04 -15.24 2.88
N HIS A 156 5.89 -15.16 3.92
CA HIS A 156 5.85 -14.10 4.92
C HIS A 156 6.48 -12.82 4.35
N SER A 157 5.88 -12.26 3.29
CA SER A 157 6.47 -11.17 2.49
C SER A 157 6.36 -9.79 3.14
N VAL A 158 5.42 -9.60 4.08
CA VAL A 158 5.22 -8.32 4.80
C VAL A 158 5.96 -8.35 6.14
N LEU A 159 6.91 -7.44 6.33
CA LEU A 159 7.67 -7.29 7.59
C LEU A 159 7.35 -6.02 8.35
N THR A 160 6.96 -4.96 7.64
CA THR A 160 6.70 -3.66 8.25
C THR A 160 5.23 -3.28 8.10
N LEU A 161 4.62 -2.90 9.22
CA LEU A 161 3.37 -2.16 9.22
C LEU A 161 3.69 -0.68 9.39
N GLN A 162 3.30 0.15 8.44
CA GLN A 162 3.30 1.61 8.56
C GLN A 162 1.87 2.08 8.79
N VAL A 163 1.67 3.11 9.63
CA VAL A 163 0.38 3.75 9.82
C VAL A 163 0.56 5.26 9.71
N ILE A 164 -0.23 5.90 8.84
CA ILE A 164 -0.32 7.36 8.74
C ILE A 164 -1.23 7.84 9.88
N ALA A 165 -0.63 7.99 11.06
CA ALA A 165 -1.31 8.24 12.31
C ALA A 165 -2.01 9.60 12.34
N ASP A 166 -1.50 10.63 11.67
CA ASP A 166 -2.16 11.95 11.63
C ASP A 166 -3.45 11.99 10.79
N ALA A 167 -3.82 10.89 10.15
CA ALA A 167 -5.16 10.68 9.58
C ALA A 167 -6.18 10.14 10.61
N MET A 168 -5.73 9.64 11.76
CA MET A 168 -6.62 9.11 12.81
C MET A 168 -7.25 10.23 13.65
N ALA A 169 -8.51 10.04 14.06
CA ALA A 169 -9.21 10.99 14.92
C ALA A 169 -8.55 11.19 16.31
N GLY A 170 -7.82 10.17 16.81
CA GLY A 170 -7.13 10.21 18.09
C GLY A 170 -5.70 10.77 18.07
N PHE A 171 -5.21 11.22 16.91
CA PHE A 171 -3.87 11.79 16.81
C PHE A 171 -3.75 13.10 17.58
N ASP A 172 -2.69 13.23 18.36
CA ASP A 172 -2.34 14.45 19.08
C ASP A 172 -0.81 14.54 19.21
N ALA A 173 -0.20 15.48 18.49
CA ALA A 173 1.24 15.73 18.51
C ALA A 173 1.79 16.08 19.91
N ALA A 174 0.93 16.49 20.85
CA ALA A 174 1.30 16.74 22.25
C ALA A 174 1.10 15.51 23.17
N SER A 175 0.58 14.40 22.65
CA SER A 175 0.31 13.19 23.43
C SER A 175 1.59 12.57 23.98
N SER A 176 1.49 12.01 25.19
CA SER A 176 2.53 11.15 25.77
C SER A 176 2.48 9.71 25.26
N ASP A 177 1.40 9.32 24.57
CA ASP A 177 1.31 8.01 23.93
C ASP A 177 2.20 8.02 22.66
N PRO A 178 3.26 7.19 22.63
CA PRO A 178 4.19 7.16 21.50
C PRO A 178 3.54 6.74 20.18
N LEU A 179 2.36 6.10 20.22
CA LEU A 179 1.64 5.69 19.01
C LEU A 179 0.79 6.82 18.41
N LEU A 180 0.53 7.90 19.15
CA LEU A 180 -0.40 8.95 18.76
C LEU A 180 0.25 10.34 18.61
N ASN A 181 1.57 10.45 18.81
CA ASN A 181 2.27 11.73 18.90
C ASN A 181 3.14 12.09 17.70
N GLN A 182 3.30 11.19 16.73
CA GLN A 182 4.03 11.44 15.48
C GLN A 182 3.19 11.01 14.28
N LYS A 183 3.33 11.73 13.16
CA LYS A 183 2.45 11.58 11.99
C LYS A 183 2.49 10.20 11.36
N VAL A 184 3.65 9.56 11.36
CA VAL A 184 3.88 8.24 10.79
C VAL A 184 4.41 7.33 11.88
N GLN A 185 3.86 6.13 11.98
CA GLN A 185 4.27 5.11 12.95
C GLN A 185 4.62 3.83 12.21
N THR A 186 5.71 3.17 12.60
CA THR A 186 6.12 1.88 12.06
C THR A 186 6.18 0.81 13.13
N PHE A 187 5.80 -0.41 12.75
CA PHE A 187 5.74 -1.57 13.62
C PHE A 187 6.34 -2.79 12.93
N ASP A 188 6.88 -3.70 13.75
CA ASP A 188 7.34 -5.01 13.32
C ASP A 188 6.13 -5.94 13.09
N PHE A 189 5.70 -6.05 11.82
CA PHE A 189 4.58 -6.89 11.43
C PHE A 189 4.89 -8.37 11.68
N ALA A 190 6.13 -8.80 11.48
CA ALA A 190 6.54 -10.18 11.70
C ALA A 190 6.46 -10.56 13.19
N ALA A 191 6.83 -9.65 14.09
CA ALA A 191 6.67 -9.83 15.54
C ALA A 191 5.19 -9.90 15.93
N LEU A 192 4.33 -9.06 15.34
CA LEU A 192 2.87 -9.11 15.56
C LEU A 192 2.31 -10.46 15.10
N ALA A 193 2.67 -10.94 13.92
CA ALA A 193 2.24 -12.23 13.39
C ALA A 193 2.71 -13.39 14.28
N THR A 194 3.95 -13.35 14.76
CA THR A 194 4.51 -14.35 15.69
C THR A 194 3.72 -14.41 17.01
N ARG A 195 3.33 -13.25 17.54
CA ARG A 195 2.51 -13.16 18.76
C ARG A 195 1.10 -13.72 18.54
N PHE A 196 0.51 -13.42 17.39
CA PHE A 196 -0.78 -14.01 17.00
C PHE A 196 -0.70 -15.53 16.88
N ASP A 197 0.36 -16.06 16.26
CA ASP A 197 0.56 -17.51 16.15
C ASP A 197 0.70 -18.19 17.51
N ALA A 198 1.42 -17.56 18.45
CA ALA A 198 1.50 -18.03 19.83
C ALA A 198 0.13 -18.02 20.55
N ALA A 199 -0.67 -16.96 20.34
CA ALA A 199 -2.03 -16.87 20.88
C ALA A 199 -2.96 -17.94 20.30
N LEU A 200 -2.87 -18.20 18.99
CA LEU A 200 -3.63 -19.24 18.31
C LEU A 200 -3.22 -20.65 18.76
N ALA A 201 -1.92 -20.89 18.99
CA ALA A 201 -1.44 -22.16 19.54
C ALA A 201 -1.96 -22.40 20.97
N ALA A 202 -2.05 -21.35 21.79
CA ALA A 202 -2.62 -21.42 23.13
C ALA A 202 -4.15 -21.56 23.11
N THR A 203 -4.83 -20.96 22.13
CA THR A 203 -6.29 -20.97 21.99
C THR A 203 -6.69 -21.29 20.53
N PRO A 204 -6.77 -22.57 20.13
CA PRO A 204 -7.04 -22.95 18.73
C PRO A 204 -8.41 -22.53 18.17
N THR A 205 -9.34 -22.12 19.04
CA THR A 205 -10.68 -21.61 18.66
C THR A 205 -10.71 -20.11 18.44
N LEU A 206 -9.56 -19.41 18.51
CA LEU A 206 -9.46 -17.98 18.33
C LEU A 206 -9.88 -17.58 16.91
N THR A 207 -10.95 -16.78 16.81
CA THR A 207 -11.49 -16.31 15.52
C THR A 207 -11.01 -14.93 15.14
N SER A 208 -10.51 -14.16 16.11
CA SER A 208 -9.96 -12.81 15.94
C SER A 208 -9.06 -12.47 17.14
N TRP A 209 -7.97 -11.74 16.88
CA TRP A 209 -6.99 -11.33 17.88
C TRP A 209 -6.65 -9.86 17.69
N SER A 210 -7.12 -9.01 18.61
CA SER A 210 -6.85 -7.57 18.57
C SER A 210 -5.36 -7.27 18.70
N LEU A 211 -4.87 -6.36 17.86
CA LEU A 211 -3.48 -5.90 17.88
C LEU A 211 -3.22 -4.85 18.97
N SER A 212 -4.25 -4.26 19.58
CA SER A 212 -4.11 -3.05 20.41
C SER A 212 -3.13 -3.20 21.58
N ASN A 213 -3.03 -4.38 22.19
CA ASN A 213 -2.08 -4.64 23.29
C ASN A 213 -0.68 -5.05 22.81
N ALA A 214 -0.51 -5.36 21.52
CA ALA A 214 0.75 -5.80 20.95
C ALA A 214 1.47 -4.71 20.14
N LEU A 215 0.73 -3.69 19.69
CA LEU A 215 1.29 -2.58 18.89
C LEU A 215 2.40 -1.83 19.62
N LEU A 216 2.22 -1.51 20.90
CA LEU A 216 3.24 -0.77 21.65
C LEU A 216 4.55 -1.55 21.75
N ASP A 217 4.50 -2.86 21.99
CA ASP A 217 5.69 -3.69 22.07
C ASP A 217 6.36 -3.93 20.70
N ALA A 218 5.57 -3.90 19.62
CA ALA A 218 6.05 -4.05 18.25
C ALA A 218 6.44 -2.71 17.61
N HIS A 219 6.32 -1.60 18.33
CA HIS A 219 6.62 -0.27 17.83
C HIS A 219 8.12 -0.14 17.51
N LEU A 220 8.43 0.26 16.28
CA LEU A 220 9.79 0.45 15.81
C LEU A 220 10.21 1.91 15.93
N ALA A 221 9.45 2.81 15.30
CA ALA A 221 9.73 4.23 15.29
C ALA A 221 8.48 5.06 14.96
N GLY A 222 8.52 6.33 15.35
CA GLY A 222 7.64 7.36 14.82
C GLY A 222 8.42 8.36 13.97
N SER A 223 7.72 9.11 13.11
CA SER A 223 8.29 10.22 12.34
C SER A 223 7.26 11.29 12.01
N ASP A 224 7.67 12.56 12.11
CA ASP A 224 6.89 13.72 11.63
C ASP A 224 7.28 14.19 10.22
N SER A 225 8.36 13.62 9.68
CA SER A 225 9.06 14.15 8.52
C SER A 225 9.46 13.12 7.48
N ALA A 226 9.20 11.83 7.69
CA ALA A 226 9.55 10.79 6.73
C ALA A 226 8.58 9.61 6.76
N ALA A 227 8.41 8.94 5.61
CA ALA A 227 7.60 7.73 5.48
C ALA A 227 8.24 6.73 4.50
N LEU A 228 8.03 5.44 4.72
CA LEU A 228 8.25 4.41 3.70
C LEU A 228 7.22 4.62 2.57
N GLY A 229 7.68 4.59 1.32
CA GLY A 229 6.90 5.04 0.16
C GLY A 229 6.81 6.57 0.02
N GLY A 230 7.49 7.30 0.90
CA GLY A 230 7.69 8.76 0.82
C GLY A 230 6.40 9.55 0.81
N ASP A 231 6.41 10.63 0.03
CA ASP A 231 5.27 11.53 -0.10
C ASP A 231 4.02 10.81 -0.60
N LEU A 232 4.14 9.85 -1.51
CA LEU A 232 2.99 9.17 -2.11
C LEU A 232 2.23 8.33 -1.08
N ALA A 233 2.94 7.51 -0.31
CA ALA A 233 2.34 6.74 0.79
C ALA A 233 1.68 7.65 1.84
N TYR A 234 2.35 8.75 2.20
CA TYR A 234 1.81 9.71 3.15
C TYR A 234 0.55 10.44 2.63
N GLN A 235 0.58 10.94 1.40
CA GLN A 235 -0.56 11.68 0.82
C GLN A 235 -1.75 10.76 0.58
N TYR A 236 -1.54 9.55 0.03
CA TYR A 236 -2.62 8.59 -0.12
C TYR A 236 -3.19 8.20 1.25
N GLY A 237 -2.34 7.88 2.22
CA GLY A 237 -2.80 7.51 3.57
C GLY A 237 -3.54 8.63 4.31
N LYS A 238 -3.30 9.89 3.94
CA LYS A 238 -3.97 11.05 4.53
C LYS A 238 -5.25 11.47 3.81
N ALA A 239 -5.25 11.42 2.48
CA ALA A 239 -6.29 12.02 1.65
C ALA A 239 -7.18 10.99 0.92
N GLY A 240 -6.77 9.72 0.85
CA GLY A 240 -7.50 8.69 0.09
C GLY A 240 -7.29 8.74 -1.42
N SER A 241 -6.46 9.66 -1.93
CA SER A 241 -6.19 9.80 -3.36
C SER A 241 -4.85 10.51 -3.57
N LEU A 242 -4.19 10.21 -4.70
CA LEU A 242 -2.99 10.91 -5.17
C LEU A 242 -3.32 12.03 -6.19
N GLY A 243 -4.61 12.24 -6.46
CA GLY A 243 -5.12 13.22 -7.40
C GLY A 243 -4.50 14.60 -7.24
N GLY A 244 -4.02 15.15 -8.35
CA GLY A 244 -3.47 16.50 -8.39
C GLY A 244 -2.00 16.64 -8.01
N ILE A 245 -1.34 15.58 -7.55
CA ILE A 245 0.13 15.50 -7.46
C ILE A 245 0.70 15.51 -8.88
N ALA A 246 1.76 16.28 -9.11
CA ALA A 246 2.43 16.30 -10.39
C ALA A 246 3.06 14.94 -10.72
N VAL A 247 2.90 14.47 -11.96
CA VAL A 247 3.50 13.21 -12.43
C VAL A 247 5.00 13.22 -12.20
N THR A 248 5.67 14.35 -12.44
CA THR A 248 7.11 14.52 -12.18
C THR A 248 7.47 14.37 -10.70
N ALA A 249 6.62 14.82 -9.78
CA ALA A 249 6.85 14.67 -8.35
C ALA A 249 6.70 13.19 -7.94
N ALA A 250 5.63 12.53 -8.39
CA ALA A 250 5.44 11.11 -8.15
C ALA A 250 6.61 10.26 -8.71
N GLN A 251 7.04 10.56 -9.94
CA GLN A 251 8.17 9.91 -10.58
C GLN A 251 9.47 10.07 -9.78
N ASN A 252 9.72 11.26 -9.20
CA ASN A 252 10.89 11.51 -8.37
C ASN A 252 10.85 10.73 -7.06
N VAL A 253 9.66 10.56 -6.47
CA VAL A 253 9.49 9.75 -5.24
C VAL A 253 9.85 8.30 -5.52
N ILE A 254 9.25 7.67 -6.52
CA ILE A 254 9.48 6.25 -6.84
C ILE A 254 10.90 6.01 -7.36
N ALA A 255 11.50 6.96 -8.11
CA ALA A 255 12.89 6.86 -8.55
C ALA A 255 13.92 7.03 -7.43
N GLY A 256 13.51 7.47 -6.23
CA GLY A 256 14.39 7.68 -5.10
C GLY A 256 15.15 6.42 -4.71
N THR A 257 16.44 6.54 -4.38
CA THR A 257 17.26 5.38 -3.98
C THR A 257 16.74 4.70 -2.71
N ALA A 258 16.19 5.49 -1.79
CA ALA A 258 15.57 5.03 -0.55
C ALA A 258 14.17 4.42 -0.73
N PHE A 259 13.49 4.65 -1.87
CA PHE A 259 12.12 4.18 -2.08
C PHE A 259 11.99 2.67 -1.80
N GLY A 260 11.01 2.30 -0.98
CA GLY A 260 10.73 0.93 -0.54
C GLY A 260 11.60 0.39 0.61
N THR A 261 12.84 0.87 0.75
CA THR A 261 13.81 0.29 1.71
C THR A 261 14.07 1.16 2.94
N GLN A 262 13.87 2.48 2.82
CA GLN A 262 14.07 3.45 3.89
C GLN A 262 13.02 4.55 3.78
N ALA A 263 12.73 5.21 4.91
CA ALA A 263 11.81 6.34 4.92
C ALA A 263 12.39 7.52 4.13
N GLN A 264 11.59 8.11 3.24
CA GLN A 264 11.93 9.30 2.46
C GLN A 264 11.36 10.55 3.12
N THR A 265 12.09 11.66 3.07
CA THR A 265 11.68 12.94 3.66
C THR A 265 10.43 13.48 2.98
N LEU A 266 9.41 13.80 3.78
CA LEU A 266 8.15 14.37 3.33
C LEU A 266 8.31 15.85 2.93
N GLN A 267 7.70 16.20 1.81
CA GLN A 267 7.62 17.56 1.28
C GLN A 267 6.22 18.16 1.53
N PRO A 268 6.09 19.49 1.57
CA PRO A 268 4.78 20.14 1.58
C PRO A 268 3.96 19.79 0.33
N LEU A 269 2.68 19.47 0.49
CA LEU A 269 1.78 19.11 -0.61
C LEU A 269 1.75 20.17 -1.73
N ALA A 270 1.80 21.45 -1.38
CA ALA A 270 1.82 22.52 -2.37
C ALA A 270 2.96 22.37 -3.39
N GLY A 271 4.15 21.92 -2.95
CA GLY A 271 5.29 21.67 -3.82
C GLY A 271 5.11 20.41 -4.69
N LEU A 272 4.45 19.37 -4.16
CA LEU A 272 4.14 18.16 -4.91
C LEU A 272 3.12 18.41 -6.04
N GLN A 273 2.32 19.47 -5.91
CA GLN A 273 1.31 19.88 -6.89
C GLN A 273 1.85 20.85 -7.95
N GLU A 274 3.13 21.25 -7.87
CA GLU A 274 3.82 22.05 -8.86
C GLU A 274 4.13 21.19 -10.11
N GLY A 275 3.35 21.39 -11.16
CA GLY A 275 3.51 20.66 -12.43
C GLY A 275 2.28 20.80 -13.32
N MET A 276 2.50 20.67 -14.63
CA MET A 276 1.42 20.78 -15.61
C MET A 276 0.61 19.48 -15.73
N VAL A 277 1.28 18.33 -15.74
CA VAL A 277 0.65 17.01 -15.81
C VAL A 277 0.55 16.45 -14.41
N LYS A 278 -0.64 15.99 -14.04
CA LYS A 278 -0.99 15.56 -12.69
C LYS A 278 -1.62 14.18 -12.74
N LEU A 279 -1.44 13.43 -11.66
CA LEU A 279 -2.13 12.17 -11.43
C LEU A 279 -3.65 12.41 -11.41
N ALA A 280 -4.38 11.45 -11.97
CA ALA A 280 -5.82 11.37 -11.88
C ALA A 280 -6.24 11.14 -10.43
N ALA A 281 -7.46 11.57 -10.11
CA ALA A 281 -8.01 11.53 -8.76
C ALA A 281 -8.73 10.22 -8.47
#